data_AF-A0AAW0CC94-F1
#
_entry.id   AF-A0AAW0CC94-F1
#
_cell.length_a   1.000
_cell.length_b   1.000
_cell.length_c   1.000
_cell.angle_alpha   90.00
_cell.angle_beta   90.00
_cell.angle_gamma   90.00
#
_symmetry.space_group_name_H-M   'P 1'
#
loop_
_entity.id
_entity.type
_entity.pdbx_description
1 polymer ?
#
loop_
_entity_poly.entity_id
_entity_poly.type
_entity_poly.pdbx_seq_one_letter_code
_entity_poly.pdbx_strand_id
1 'polypeptide(L)'
;MGQIYRQRHYQDHLVEAAEKIRELASANGITGHTLALRWAVWHSKLSKEHGDGIILGASTIEQLHSNLDAVESGPLPDNVVSAIEEIWAAAQVAKLAGKL
;
A
#
# COMPACT_ATOMS: atom_id res chain seq x y z
N MET A 1 16.20 5.27 -16.12
CA MET A 1 15.38 5.05 -14.92
C MET A 1 13.88 5.18 -15.18
N GLY A 2 13.36 6.30 -15.69
CA GLY A 2 11.91 6.51 -15.85
C GLY A 2 11.13 5.43 -16.63
N GLN A 3 11.68 4.87 -17.71
CA GLN A 3 11.04 3.78 -18.46
C GLN A 3 10.86 2.48 -17.65
N ILE A 4 11.82 2.14 -16.77
CA ILE A 4 11.78 0.93 -15.95
C ILE A 4 10.71 1.05 -14.85
N TYR A 5 10.64 2.21 -14.19
CA TYR A 5 9.59 2.47 -13.19
C TYR A 5 8.20 2.47 -13.82
N ARG A 6 8.06 3.05 -15.02
CA ARG A 6 6.80 3.04 -15.76
C ARG A 6 6.36 1.63 -16.11
N GLN A 7 7.24 0.81 -16.70
CA GLN A 7 6.90 -0.58 -17.04
C GLN A 7 6.47 -1.42 -15.83
N ARG A 8 7.05 -1.16 -14.65
CA ARG A 8 6.78 -1.96 -13.44
C ARG A 8 5.55 -1.52 -12.65
N HIS A 9 5.29 -0.21 -12.57
CA HIS A 9 4.28 0.33 -11.66
C HIS A 9 3.12 1.03 -12.36
N TYR A 10 3.29 1.46 -13.62
CA TYR A 10 2.23 2.09 -14.41
C TYR A 10 1.63 1.06 -15.36
N GLN A 11 0.91 0.10 -14.77
CA GLN A 11 0.05 -0.83 -15.49
C GLN A 11 -1.40 -0.51 -15.13
N ASP A 12 -2.32 -0.54 -16.09
CA ASP A 12 -3.70 -0.05 -15.88
C ASP A 12 -4.39 -0.70 -14.67
N HIS A 13 -4.24 -2.01 -14.49
CA HIS A 13 -4.78 -2.73 -13.33
C HIS A 13 -4.21 -2.26 -11.98
N LEU A 14 -2.94 -1.82 -11.94
CA LEU A 14 -2.33 -1.27 -10.72
C LEU A 14 -2.81 0.16 -10.46
N VAL A 15 -3.00 0.95 -11.52
CA VAL A 15 -3.54 2.31 -11.40
C VAL A 15 -4.98 2.26 -10.90
N GLU A 16 -5.81 1.38 -11.46
CA GLU A 16 -7.19 1.18 -11.00
C GLU A 16 -7.26 0.70 -9.55
N ALA A 17 -6.40 -0.26 -9.17
CA ALA A 17 -6.29 -0.71 -7.78
C ALA A 17 -5.87 0.43 -6.84
N ALA A 18 -4.89 1.24 -7.23
CA ALA A 18 -4.44 2.39 -6.45
C ALA A 18 -5.55 3.43 -6.23
N GLU A 19 -6.39 3.68 -7.24
CA GLU A 19 -7.55 4.57 -7.08
C GLU A 19 -8.57 4.01 -6.09
N LYS A 20 -8.90 2.72 -6.16
CA LYS A 20 -9.81 2.07 -5.18
C LYS A 20 -9.26 2.13 -3.76
N ILE A 21 -7.95 1.93 -3.60
CA ILE A 21 -7.28 2.07 -2.29
C ILE A 21 -7.35 3.51 -1.79
N ARG A 22 -7.16 4.50 -2.67
CA ARG A 22 -7.27 5.92 -2.32
C ARG A 22 -8.70 6.28 -1.87
N GLU A 23 -9.71 5.78 -2.56
CA GLU A 23 -11.12 5.96 -2.18
C GLU A 23 -11.44 5.31 -0.83
N LEU A 24 -10.99 4.06 -0.63
CA LEU A 24 -11.12 3.36 0.65
C LEU A 24 -10.45 4.12 1.79
N ALA A 25 -9.23 4.62 1.58
CA ALA A 25 -8.53 5.43 2.57
C ALA A 25 -9.33 6.70 2.93
N SER A 26 -9.80 7.42 1.92
CA SER A 26 -10.59 8.64 2.09
C SER A 26 -11.89 8.38 2.86
N ALA A 27 -12.58 7.27 2.58
CA ALA A 27 -13.79 6.87 3.29
C ALA A 27 -13.53 6.55 4.77
N ASN A 28 -12.29 6.21 5.14
CA ASN A 28 -11.85 5.95 6.51
C ASN A 28 -11.09 7.15 7.13
N GLY A 29 -11.16 8.33 6.51
CA GLY A 29 -10.57 9.55 7.06
C GLY A 29 -9.04 9.58 7.08
N ILE A 30 -8.37 8.75 6.27
CA ILE A 30 -6.92 8.70 6.17
C ILE A 30 -6.46 8.86 4.72
N THR A 31 -5.18 9.17 4.52
CA THR A 31 -4.60 9.24 3.18
C THR A 31 -4.25 7.83 2.68
N GLY A 32 -4.18 7.66 1.35
CA GLY A 32 -3.68 6.40 0.76
C GLY A 32 -2.26 6.06 1.22
N HIS A 33 -1.41 7.07 1.45
CA HIS A 33 -0.06 6.91 1.98
C HIS A 33 -0.06 6.35 3.41
N THR A 34 -0.87 6.94 4.30
CA THR A 34 -1.06 6.46 5.67
C THR A 34 -1.59 5.02 5.69
N LEU A 35 -2.58 4.71 4.84
CA LEU A 35 -3.14 3.37 4.71
C LEU A 35 -2.08 2.37 4.26
N ALA A 36 -1.31 2.70 3.21
CA ALA A 36 -0.27 1.82 2.67
C ALA A 36 0.84 1.52 3.71
N LEU A 37 1.31 2.54 4.44
CA LEU A 37 2.31 2.35 5.50
C LEU A 37 1.79 1.47 6.62
N ARG A 38 0.56 1.71 7.09
CA ARG A 38 -0.06 0.91 8.15
C ARG A 38 -0.27 -0.53 7.71
N TRP A 39 -0.72 -0.77 6.48
CA TRP A 39 -0.84 -2.12 5.95
C TRP A 39 0.52 -2.83 5.89
N ALA A 40 1.56 -2.15 5.39
CA ALA A 40 2.90 -2.75 5.28
C ALA A 40 3.46 -3.16 6.65
N VAL A 41 3.29 -2.33 7.69
CA VAL A 41 3.84 -2.62 9.03
C VAL A 41 3.02 -3.66 9.79
N TRP A 42 1.69 -3.57 9.73
CA TRP A 42 0.82 -4.34 10.64
C TRP A 42 0.16 -5.56 10.01
N HIS A 43 0.03 -5.59 8.68
CA HIS A 43 -0.79 -6.58 7.97
C HIS A 43 -0.02 -7.33 6.87
N SER A 44 1.25 -6.98 6.65
CA SER A 44 2.11 -7.74 5.74
C SER A 44 2.57 -9.06 6.36
N LYS A 45 3.26 -9.88 5.55
CA LYS A 45 3.85 -11.14 6.01
C LYS A 45 5.11 -10.95 6.87
N LEU A 46 5.62 -9.73 7.01
CA LEU A 46 6.86 -9.46 7.73
C LEU A 46 6.68 -9.74 9.23
N SER A 47 7.68 -10.37 9.84
CA SER A 47 7.67 -10.66 11.27
C SER A 47 8.96 -10.23 11.96
N LYS A 48 8.80 -9.49 13.05
CA LYS A 48 9.91 -9.10 13.92
C LYS A 48 10.67 -10.31 14.48
N GLU A 49 10.00 -11.45 14.66
CA GLU A 49 10.62 -12.68 15.16
C GLU A 49 11.65 -13.25 14.18
N HIS A 50 11.47 -13.02 12.87
CA HIS A 50 12.43 -13.41 11.84
C HIS A 50 13.52 -12.36 11.61
N GLY A 51 13.49 -11.24 12.34
CA GLY A 51 14.37 -10.10 12.11
C GLY A 51 14.01 -9.27 10.89
N ASP A 52 12.78 -9.40 10.37
CA ASP A 52 12.30 -8.59 9.25
C ASP A 52 12.18 -7.12 9.65
N GLY A 53 12.40 -6.22 8.68
CA GLY A 53 12.29 -4.78 8.87
C GLY A 53 11.76 -4.09 7.62
N ILE A 54 11.26 -2.86 7.82
CA ILE A 54 10.75 -2.01 6.74
C ILE A 54 11.67 -0.81 6.59
N ILE A 55 12.06 -0.52 5.35
CA ILE A 55 12.83 0.68 5.01
C ILE A 55 11.83 1.80 4.69
N LEU A 56 11.83 2.86 5.52
CA LEU A 56 11.05 4.06 5.27
C LEU A 56 11.89 5.07 4.48
N GLY A 57 11.46 5.38 3.26
CA GLY A 57 12.03 6.45 2.45
C GLY A 57 11.36 7.80 2.75
N ALA A 58 12.15 8.85 2.91
CA ALA A 58 11.68 10.22 3.02
C ALA A 58 12.67 11.17 2.33
N SER A 59 12.16 12.21 1.66
CA SER A 59 12.98 13.28 1.07
C SER A 59 13.08 14.52 1.95
N THR A 60 12.25 14.63 2.99
CA THR A 60 12.29 15.69 4.00
C THR A 60 12.06 15.13 5.40
N ILE A 61 12.38 15.93 6.42
CA ILE A 61 12.17 15.56 7.83
C ILE A 61 10.67 15.49 8.14
N GLU A 62 9.87 16.38 7.57
CA GLU A 62 8.41 16.40 7.75
C GLU A 62 7.76 15.13 7.18
N GLN A 63 8.25 14.66 6.02
CA GLN A 63 7.81 13.38 5.47
C GLN A 63 8.20 12.20 6.37
N LEU A 64 9.40 12.23 6.97
CA LEU A 64 9.80 11.20 7.93
C LEU A 64 8.88 11.18 9.15
N HIS A 65 8.59 12.34 9.74
CA HIS A 65 7.64 12.44 10.86
C HIS A 65 6.24 11.93 10.46
N SER A 66 5.71 12.35 9.31
CA SER A 66 4.42 11.86 8.83
C SER A 66 4.40 10.35 8.59
N ASN A 67 5.51 9.76 8.12
CA ASN A 67 5.63 8.32 7.97
C ASN A 67 5.59 7.61 9.33
N LEU A 68 6.31 8.13 10.34
CA LEU A 68 6.35 7.56 11.68
C LEU A 68 4.97 7.67 12.36
N ASP A 69 4.33 8.82 12.31
CA ASP A 69 2.99 9.05 12.87
C ASP A 69 1.96 8.06 12.27
N ALA A 70 2.06 7.82 10.96
CA ALA A 70 1.19 6.85 10.28
C ALA A 70 1.38 5.43 10.85
N VAL A 71 2.62 5.01 11.06
CA VAL A 71 2.94 3.67 11.59
C VAL A 71 2.54 3.53 13.05
N GLU A 72 2.81 4.55 13.87
CA GLU A 72 2.49 4.58 15.31
C GLU A 72 0.99 4.63 15.59
N SER A 73 0.17 5.02 14.60
CA SER A 73 -1.29 4.95 14.65
C SER A 73 -1.86 3.52 14.69
N GLY A 74 -1.00 2.49 14.60
CA GLY A 74 -1.39 1.10 14.83
C GLY A 74 -2.09 0.43 13.64
N PRO A 75 -2.64 -0.78 13.87
CA PRO A 75 -3.24 -1.58 12.80
C PRO A 75 -4.49 -0.91 12.20
N LEU A 76 -4.73 -1.15 10.91
CA LEU A 76 -5.99 -0.81 10.24
C LEU A 76 -7.15 -1.69 10.76
N PRO A 77 -8.40 -1.19 10.71
CA PRO A 77 -9.59 -2.00 10.99
C PRO A 77 -9.74 -3.19 10.03
N ASP A 78 -10.25 -4.31 10.52
CA ASP A 78 -10.35 -5.58 9.76
C ASP A 78 -11.14 -5.46 8.45
N ASN A 79 -12.20 -4.63 8.43
CA ASN A 79 -12.98 -4.37 7.23
C ASN A 79 -12.17 -3.64 6.16
N VAL A 80 -11.26 -2.74 6.56
CA VAL A 80 -10.36 -2.04 5.65
C VAL A 80 -9.32 -3.02 5.10
N VAL A 81 -8.76 -3.87 5.95
CA VAL A 81 -7.79 -4.90 5.53
C VAL A 81 -8.43 -5.85 4.51
N SER A 82 -9.62 -6.35 4.80
CA SER A 82 -10.35 -7.27 3.91
C SER A 82 -10.59 -6.63 2.54
N ALA A 83 -11.00 -5.36 2.50
CA ALA A 83 -11.18 -4.63 1.25
C ALA A 83 -9.87 -4.44 0.47
N ILE A 84 -8.74 -4.22 1.15
CA ILE A 84 -7.42 -4.16 0.49
C ILE A 84 -7.08 -5.49 -0.17
N GLU A 85 -7.30 -6.62 0.51
CA GLU A 85 -7.04 -7.95 -0.03
C GLU A 85 -7.91 -8.27 -1.26
N GLU A 86 -9.19 -7.87 -1.23
CA GLU A 86 -10.10 -8.02 -2.38
C GLU A 86 -9.62 -7.18 -3.58
N ILE A 87 -9.22 -5.94 -3.35
CA ILE A 87 -8.67 -5.06 -4.39
C ILE A 87 -7.40 -5.68 -4.98
N TRP A 88 -6.50 -6.19 -4.14
CA TRP A 88 -5.27 -6.85 -4.58
C TRP A 88 -5.53 -8.11 -5.39
N ALA A 89 -6.46 -8.96 -4.94
CA ALA A 89 -6.84 -10.17 -5.66
C ALA A 89 -7.39 -9.85 -7.05
N ALA A 90 -8.27 -8.84 -7.16
CA ALA A 90 -8.80 -8.38 -8.44
C ALA A 90 -7.69 -7.85 -9.37
N ALA A 91 -6.74 -7.08 -8.82
CA ALA A 91 -5.59 -6.59 -9.59
C ALA A 91 -4.71 -7.74 -10.12
N GLN A 92 -4.50 -8.80 -9.33
CA GLN A 92 -3.76 -9.99 -9.79
C GLN A 92 -4.49 -10.72 -10.91
N VAL A 93 -5.81 -10.87 -10.83
CA VAL A 93 -6.60 -11.49 -11.90
C VAL A 93 -6.50 -10.69 -13.20
N ALA A 94 -6.67 -9.36 -13.13
CA ALA A 94 -6.55 -8.49 -14.30
C ALA A 94 -5.15 -8.54 -14.95
N LYS A 95 -4.09 -8.65 -14.13
CA LYS A 95 -2.72 -8.86 -14.61
C LYS A 95 -2.55 -10.14 -15.41
N LEU A 96 -3.24 -11.22 -15.02
CA LEU A 96 -3.19 -12.50 -15.73
C LEU A 96 -4.01 -12.47 -17.02
N ALA A 97 -5.18 -11.83 -17.00
CA ALA A 97 -6.04 -11.69 -18.16
C ALA A 97 -5.40 -10.86 -19.29
N GLY A 98 -4.63 -9.83 -18.96
CA GLY A 98 -3.88 -9.01 -19.94
C GLY A 98 -2.57 -9.62 -20.46
N LYS A 99 -2.28 -10.89 -20.13
CA LYS A 99 -1.11 -11.65 -20.60
C LYS A 99 -1.44 -12.74 -21.63
N LEU A 100 -2.71 -12.91 -21.98
CA LEU A 100 -3.20 -13.72 -23.11
C LEU A 100 -3.37 -12.83 -24.34
#